data_AF-A0A1Q3APT2-F1
#
_entry.id   AF-A0A1Q3APT2-F1
#
_cell.length_a   1.000
_cell.length_b   1.000
_cell.length_c   1.000
_cell.angle_alpha   90.00
_cell.angle_beta   90.00
_cell.angle_gamma   90.00
#
_symmetry.space_group_name_H-M   'P 1'
#
loop_
_entity.id
_entity.type
_entity.pdbx_description
1 polymer ?
#
loop_
_entity_poly.entity_id
_entity_poly.type
_entity_poly.pdbx_seq_one_letter_code
_entity_poly.pdbx_strand_id
1 'polypeptide(L)'
;MCAYTVSSDTLFDLIVLILYIVHYTITFSVNNNTVTIEVLTGSNFKKWKEDIEFAMEMADVDISLVTDKPWDLTATSTEDDKSVHVVWMKSNRICLLSIRRSILDHLKSGLPTDCTAKELMIAISEMYRVSSNAYIRFLLQVLFNMKYDGN
;
A
#
# COMPACT_ATOMS: atom_id res chain seq x y z
N MET A 1 -22.51 -36.61 -23.28
CA MET A 1 -22.40 -35.34 -22.53
C MET A 1 -21.85 -35.69 -21.16
N CYS A 2 -20.55 -35.48 -20.91
CA CYS A 2 -19.96 -35.80 -19.62
C CYS A 2 -20.32 -34.70 -18.62
N ALA A 3 -21.04 -35.04 -17.56
CA ALA A 3 -21.30 -34.15 -16.44
C ALA A 3 -20.06 -34.14 -15.54
N TYR A 4 -19.38 -33.01 -15.44
CA TYR A 4 -18.29 -32.82 -14.48
C TYR A 4 -18.93 -32.51 -13.12
N THR A 5 -18.82 -33.43 -12.16
CA THR A 5 -19.20 -33.19 -10.76
C THR A 5 -17.99 -32.64 -10.01
N VAL A 6 -18.06 -31.37 -9.58
CA VAL A 6 -17.06 -30.74 -8.72
C VAL A 6 -17.19 -31.34 -7.31
N SER A 7 -16.09 -31.79 -6.70
CA SER A 7 -16.09 -32.35 -5.34
C SER A 7 -16.42 -31.26 -4.31
N SER A 8 -17.06 -31.64 -3.19
CA SER A 8 -17.31 -30.73 -2.07
C SER A 8 -16.02 -30.08 -1.55
N ASP A 9 -14.91 -30.83 -1.53
CA ASP A 9 -13.61 -30.30 -1.07
C ASP A 9 -13.08 -29.22 -2.02
N THR A 10 -13.14 -29.48 -3.33
CA THR A 10 -12.74 -28.49 -4.35
C THR A 10 -13.62 -27.24 -4.33
N LEU A 11 -14.91 -27.38 -3.99
CA LEU A 11 -15.82 -26.26 -3.84
C LEU A 11 -15.48 -25.42 -2.60
N PHE A 12 -15.18 -26.08 -1.47
CA PHE A 12 -14.78 -25.40 -0.23
C PHE A 12 -13.48 -24.61 -0.42
N ASP A 13 -12.47 -25.21 -1.04
CA ASP A 13 -11.20 -24.55 -1.33
C ASP A 13 -11.38 -23.32 -2.24
N LEU A 14 -12.23 -23.41 -3.26
CA LEU A 14 -12.58 -22.29 -4.13
C LEU A 14 -13.27 -21.15 -3.37
N ILE A 15 -14.19 -21.47 -2.45
CA ILE A 15 -14.87 -20.46 -1.62
C ILE A 15 -13.86 -19.74 -0.74
N VAL A 16 -12.98 -20.48 -0.06
CA VAL A 16 -11.95 -19.88 0.80
C VAL A 16 -11.01 -18.98 -0.02
N LEU A 17 -10.62 -19.41 -1.23
CA LEU A 17 -9.79 -18.62 -2.13
C LEU A 17 -10.49 -17.32 -2.57
N ILE A 18 -11.77 -17.39 -2.94
CA ILE A 18 -12.56 -16.20 -3.31
C ILE A 18 -12.65 -15.24 -2.13
N LEU A 19 -12.95 -15.74 -0.93
CA LEU A 19 -13.01 -14.91 0.28
C LEU A 19 -11.67 -14.25 0.57
N TYR A 20 -10.56 -14.98 0.41
CA TYR A 20 -9.23 -14.41 0.57
C TYR A 20 -8.95 -13.29 -0.45
N ILE A 21 -9.23 -13.52 -1.74
CA ILE A 21 -9.00 -12.51 -2.79
C ILE A 21 -9.84 -11.25 -2.50
N VAL A 22 -11.12 -11.40 -2.19
CA VAL A 22 -12.02 -10.26 -1.92
C VAL A 22 -11.60 -9.48 -0.68
N HIS A 23 -11.00 -10.15 0.31
CA HIS A 23 -10.61 -9.50 1.57
C HIS A 23 -9.20 -8.92 1.54
N TYR A 24 -8.27 -9.53 0.81
CA TYR A 24 -6.84 -9.20 0.84
C TYR A 24 -6.30 -8.61 -0.47
N THR A 25 -7.17 -8.27 -1.44
CA THR A 25 -6.76 -7.53 -2.63
C THR A 25 -7.68 -6.35 -2.91
N ILE A 26 -7.13 -5.32 -3.55
CA ILE A 26 -7.89 -4.19 -4.09
C ILE A 26 -7.59 -4.08 -5.56
N THR A 27 -8.65 -3.84 -6.32
CA THR A 27 -8.57 -3.72 -7.77
C THR A 27 -8.89 -2.29 -8.18
N PHE A 28 -8.01 -1.69 -8.95
CA PHE A 28 -8.19 -0.40 -9.60
C PHE A 28 -8.34 -0.63 -11.11
N SER A 29 -9.23 0.13 -11.76
CA SER A 29 -9.30 0.17 -13.21
C SER A 29 -8.80 1.52 -13.71
N VAL A 30 -7.81 1.49 -14.59
CA VAL A 30 -7.10 2.65 -15.14
C VAL A 30 -6.93 2.43 -16.64
N ASN A 31 -7.47 3.32 -17.47
CA ASN A 31 -7.29 3.27 -18.92
C ASN A 31 -7.62 1.90 -19.54
N ASN A 32 -8.71 1.26 -19.10
CA ASN A 32 -9.14 -0.10 -19.47
C ASN A 32 -8.23 -1.25 -19.01
N ASN A 33 -7.15 -0.95 -18.28
CA ASN A 33 -6.32 -1.93 -17.60
C ASN A 33 -6.77 -2.10 -16.16
N THR A 34 -6.64 -3.32 -15.65
CA THR A 34 -6.98 -3.66 -14.27
C THR A 34 -5.70 -3.95 -13.50
N VAL A 35 -5.48 -3.21 -12.42
CA VAL A 35 -4.34 -3.40 -11.51
C VAL A 35 -4.87 -3.94 -10.19
N THR A 36 -4.35 -5.08 -9.76
CA THR A 36 -4.71 -5.71 -8.49
C THR A 36 -3.53 -5.60 -7.53
N ILE A 37 -3.77 -5.00 -6.37
CA ILE A 37 -2.78 -4.76 -5.34
C ILE A 37 -3.16 -5.59 -4.12
N GLU A 38 -2.22 -6.37 -3.59
CA GLU A 38 -2.41 -7.07 -2.31
C GLU A 38 -2.48 -6.05 -1.18
N VAL A 39 -3.47 -6.18 -0.29
CA VAL A 39 -3.59 -5.30 0.88
C VAL A 39 -2.34 -5.43 1.76
N LEU A 40 -1.84 -4.32 2.29
CA LEU A 40 -0.73 -4.30 3.21
C LEU A 40 -1.11 -5.05 4.50
N THR A 41 -0.47 -6.21 4.71
CA THR A 41 -0.66 -7.06 5.88
C THR A 41 0.52 -7.01 6.84
N GLY A 42 1.67 -6.61 6.32
CA GLY A 42 2.88 -6.32 7.09
C GLY A 42 4.14 -6.91 6.47
N SER A 43 4.11 -8.21 6.17
CA SER A 43 5.25 -8.90 5.54
C SER A 43 5.44 -8.51 4.07
N ASN A 44 4.39 -8.03 3.41
CA ASN A 44 4.38 -7.70 1.99
C ASN A 44 4.73 -6.24 1.65
N PHE A 45 5.22 -5.45 2.62
CA PHE A 45 5.45 -4.01 2.43
C PHE A 45 6.21 -3.64 1.16
N LYS A 46 7.33 -4.33 0.86
CA LYS A 46 8.15 -4.03 -0.32
C LYS A 46 7.34 -4.14 -1.62
N LYS A 47 6.66 -5.27 -1.81
CA LYS A 47 5.83 -5.55 -3.00
C LYS A 47 4.64 -4.59 -3.06
N TRP A 48 3.94 -4.41 -1.93
CA TRP A 48 2.81 -3.49 -1.84
C TRP A 48 3.18 -2.06 -2.26
N LYS A 49 4.35 -1.57 -1.83
CA LYS A 49 4.83 -0.24 -2.19
C LYS A 49 5.11 -0.13 -3.70
N GLU A 50 5.83 -1.09 -4.26
CA GLU A 50 6.14 -1.15 -5.70
C GLU A 50 4.84 -1.19 -6.54
N ASP A 51 3.86 -2.02 -6.14
CA ASP A 51 2.57 -2.13 -6.83
C ASP A 51 1.75 -0.82 -6.77
N ILE A 52 1.78 -0.11 -5.64
CA ILE A 52 1.11 1.20 -5.49
C ILE A 52 1.77 2.26 -6.37
N GLU A 53 3.10 2.37 -6.33
CA GLU A 53 3.85 3.34 -7.13
C GLU A 53 3.60 3.11 -8.63
N PHE A 54 3.69 1.86 -9.08
CA PHE A 54 3.40 1.48 -10.46
C PHE A 54 1.94 1.81 -10.86
N ALA A 55 0.96 1.51 -10.00
CA ALA A 55 -0.44 1.78 -10.30
C ALA A 55 -0.75 3.28 -10.44
N MET A 56 -0.11 4.13 -9.62
CA MET A 56 -0.30 5.58 -9.70
C MET A 56 0.38 6.19 -10.94
N GLU A 57 1.57 5.69 -11.31
CA GLU A 57 2.29 6.11 -12.53
C GLU A 57 1.52 5.71 -13.78
N MET A 58 1.03 4.46 -13.84
CA MET A 58 0.16 3.98 -14.93
C MET A 58 -1.13 4.79 -15.10
N ALA A 59 -1.57 5.47 -14.04
CA ALA A 59 -2.74 6.32 -14.02
C ALA A 59 -2.46 7.80 -14.30
N ASP A 60 -1.18 8.20 -14.46
CA ASP A 60 -0.75 9.59 -14.62
C ASP A 60 -1.23 10.48 -13.45
N VAL A 61 -1.12 9.94 -12.23
CA VAL A 61 -1.51 10.63 -10.99
C VAL A 61 -0.45 10.51 -9.90
N ASP A 62 0.78 10.13 -10.23
CA ASP A 62 1.89 9.94 -9.28
C ASP A 62 2.63 11.24 -8.92
N ILE A 63 2.34 12.37 -9.57
CA ILE A 63 3.07 13.63 -9.34
C ILE A 63 3.19 14.02 -7.85
N SER A 64 2.15 13.78 -7.04
CA SER A 64 2.17 14.05 -5.59
C SER A 64 2.97 13.06 -4.74
N LEU A 65 3.34 11.90 -5.29
CA LEU A 65 4.24 10.93 -4.67
C LEU A 65 5.70 11.30 -4.92
N VAL A 66 6.00 11.85 -6.10
CA VAL A 66 7.38 12.13 -6.52
C VAL A 66 7.81 13.57 -6.24
N THR A 67 6.90 14.54 -6.33
CA THR A 67 7.20 15.96 -6.08
C THR A 67 6.75 16.42 -4.69
N ASP A 68 7.36 17.49 -4.19
CA ASP A 68 6.92 18.14 -2.97
C ASP A 68 5.65 18.96 -3.21
N LYS A 69 4.90 19.24 -2.14
CA LYS A 69 3.69 20.05 -2.22
C LYS A 69 4.02 21.43 -2.83
N PRO A 70 3.30 21.87 -3.88
CA PRO A 70 3.47 23.22 -4.40
C PRO A 70 3.10 24.24 -3.34
N TRP A 71 3.70 25.43 -3.45
CA TRP A 71 3.34 26.56 -2.60
C TRP A 71 1.87 26.91 -2.75
N ASP A 72 1.26 27.40 -1.66
CA ASP A 72 -0.13 27.83 -1.69
C ASP A 72 -0.28 29.01 -2.67
N LEU A 73 -1.34 28.98 -3.46
CA LEU A 73 -1.60 29.98 -4.48
C LEU A 73 -1.83 31.36 -3.85
N THR A 74 -1.29 32.40 -4.51
CA THR A 74 -1.45 33.81 -4.11
C THR A 74 -2.13 34.61 -5.21
N ALA A 75 -2.51 35.86 -4.93
CA ALA A 75 -3.13 36.74 -5.93
C ALA A 75 -2.21 37.03 -7.14
N THR A 76 -0.90 36.82 -7.01
CA THR A 76 0.10 37.02 -8.06
C THR A 76 0.48 35.72 -8.79
N SER A 77 -0.10 34.57 -8.42
CA SER A 77 0.18 33.29 -9.07
C SER A 77 -0.21 33.32 -10.55
N THR A 78 0.68 32.80 -11.39
CA THR A 78 0.44 32.68 -12.82
C THR A 78 -0.63 31.63 -13.12
N GLU A 79 -1.13 31.62 -14.35
CA GLU A 79 -2.10 30.58 -14.74
C GLU A 79 -1.46 29.18 -14.75
N ASP A 80 -0.17 29.11 -15.10
CA ASP A 80 0.60 27.88 -15.06
C ASP A 80 0.73 27.36 -13.61
N ASP A 81 1.03 28.23 -12.64
CA ASP A 81 1.09 27.85 -11.22
C ASP A 81 -0.24 27.25 -10.72
N LYS A 82 -1.36 27.88 -11.11
CA LYS A 82 -2.70 27.39 -10.74
C LYS A 82 -2.97 26.03 -11.39
N SER A 83 -2.58 25.83 -12.64
CA SER A 83 -2.77 24.57 -13.35
C SER A 83 -2.01 23.42 -12.67
N VAL A 84 -0.74 23.65 -12.32
CA VAL A 84 0.10 22.69 -11.59
C VAL A 84 -0.50 22.39 -10.23
N HIS A 85 -0.95 23.41 -9.50
CA HIS A 85 -1.56 23.23 -8.18
C HIS A 85 -2.83 22.37 -8.25
N VAL A 86 -3.70 22.57 -9.24
CA VAL A 86 -4.92 21.75 -9.42
C VAL A 86 -4.57 20.30 -9.74
N VAL A 87 -3.63 20.07 -10.67
CA VAL A 87 -3.17 18.72 -11.05
C VAL A 87 -2.56 18.00 -9.85
N TRP A 88 -1.69 18.69 -9.11
CA TRP A 88 -1.04 18.15 -7.92
C TRP A 88 -2.04 17.80 -6.81
N MET A 89 -3.00 18.68 -6.52
CA MET A 89 -4.03 18.43 -5.50
C MET A 89 -4.93 17.25 -5.85
N LYS A 90 -5.26 17.08 -7.14
CA LYS A 90 -6.02 15.91 -7.63
C LYS A 90 -5.20 14.63 -7.45
N SER A 91 -3.93 14.64 -7.87
CA SER A 91 -3.00 13.53 -7.68
C SER A 91 -2.88 13.14 -6.20
N ASN A 92 -2.67 14.12 -5.31
CA ASN A 92 -2.52 13.89 -3.87
C ASN A 92 -3.77 13.23 -3.27
N ARG A 93 -4.96 13.70 -3.65
CA ARG A 93 -6.21 13.10 -3.18
C ARG A 93 -6.37 11.65 -3.64
N ILE A 94 -6.08 11.36 -4.90
CA ILE A 94 -6.21 10.00 -5.46
C ILE A 94 -5.21 9.07 -4.78
N CYS A 95 -3.93 9.46 -4.70
CA CYS A 95 -2.89 8.64 -4.07
C CYS A 95 -3.19 8.36 -2.59
N LEU A 96 -3.63 9.37 -1.82
CA LEU A 96 -4.02 9.19 -0.41
C LEU A 96 -5.14 8.16 -0.24
N LEU A 97 -6.18 8.23 -1.08
CA LEU A 97 -7.30 7.29 -1.02
C LEU A 97 -6.85 5.87 -1.38
N SER A 98 -6.04 5.73 -2.43
CA SER A 98 -5.51 4.44 -2.87
C SER A 98 -4.64 3.78 -1.80
N ILE A 99 -3.68 4.53 -1.24
CA ILE A 99 -2.81 4.06 -0.16
C ILE A 99 -3.63 3.66 1.06
N ARG A 100 -4.55 4.52 1.54
CA ARG A 100 -5.36 4.20 2.72
C ARG A 100 -6.30 3.03 2.50
N ARG A 101 -6.84 2.88 1.30
CA ARG A 101 -7.71 1.74 0.99
C ARG A 101 -6.91 0.44 1.02
N SER A 102 -5.65 0.46 0.58
CA SER A 102 -4.76 -0.70 0.47
C SER A 102 -4.01 -1.10 1.74
N ILE A 103 -4.50 -0.66 2.91
CA ILE A 103 -3.92 -1.02 4.21
C ILE A 103 -4.99 -1.70 5.05
N LEU A 104 -4.61 -2.76 5.79
CA LEU A 104 -5.51 -3.38 6.76
C LEU A 104 -5.90 -2.40 7.87
N ASP A 105 -7.16 -2.44 8.30
CA ASP A 105 -7.72 -1.43 9.20
C ASP A 105 -6.95 -1.29 10.52
N HIS A 106 -6.48 -2.40 11.10
CA HIS A 106 -5.71 -2.35 12.35
C HIS A 106 -4.36 -1.61 12.21
N LEU A 107 -3.77 -1.59 11.01
CA LEU A 107 -2.51 -0.89 10.72
C LEU A 107 -2.73 0.62 10.49
N LYS A 108 -3.97 1.07 10.23
CA LYS A 108 -4.27 2.49 10.00
C LYS A 108 -4.19 3.34 11.26
N SER A 109 -4.36 2.73 12.43
CA SER A 109 -4.44 3.42 13.72
C SER A 109 -3.19 4.24 14.08
N GLY A 110 -2.03 3.89 13.53
CA GLY A 110 -0.77 4.61 13.75
C GLY A 110 -0.39 5.61 12.65
N LEU A 111 -1.23 5.81 11.63
CA LEU A 111 -0.89 6.62 10.45
C LEU A 111 -1.38 8.06 10.57
N PRO A 112 -0.65 9.04 10.02
CA PRO A 112 -1.08 10.43 10.00
C PRO A 112 -2.36 10.62 9.17
N THR A 113 -3.30 11.42 9.70
CA THR A 113 -4.57 11.77 9.04
C THR A 113 -4.44 12.98 8.13
N ASP A 114 -3.71 14.00 8.57
CA ASP A 114 -3.53 15.27 7.86
C ASP A 114 -2.12 15.36 7.28
N CYS A 115 -1.91 14.67 6.17
CA CYS A 115 -0.64 14.61 5.46
C CYS A 115 -0.87 14.49 3.95
N THR A 116 0.20 14.72 3.20
CA THR A 116 0.28 14.44 1.75
C THR A 116 0.46 12.95 1.49
N ALA A 117 0.22 12.52 0.26
CA ALA A 117 0.42 11.14 -0.17
C ALA A 117 1.89 10.69 0.02
N LYS A 118 2.83 11.57 -0.31
CA LYS A 118 4.28 11.35 -0.13
C LYS A 118 4.64 11.17 1.34
N GLU A 119 4.17 12.07 2.21
CA GLU A 119 4.38 11.97 3.67
C GLU A 119 3.78 10.69 4.25
N LEU A 120 2.58 10.29 3.80
CA LEU A 120 1.96 9.03 4.22
C LEU A 120 2.82 7.83 3.83
N MET A 121 3.30 7.79 2.58
CA MET A 121 4.16 6.70 2.09
C MET A 121 5.49 6.63 2.87
N ILE A 122 6.06 7.79 3.22
CA ILE A 122 7.26 7.86 4.07
C ILE A 122 6.97 7.31 5.47
N ALA A 123 5.88 7.75 6.12
CA ALA A 123 5.51 7.29 7.46
C ALA A 123 5.33 5.76 7.50
N ILE A 124 4.66 5.19 6.49
CA ILE A 124 4.51 3.73 6.36
C ILE A 124 5.88 3.07 6.19
N SER A 125 6.73 3.59 5.29
CA SER A 125 8.09 3.07 5.07
C SER A 125 8.91 3.04 6.37
N GLU A 126 8.79 4.07 7.20
CA GLU A 126 9.46 4.16 8.49
C GLU A 126 8.92 3.14 9.50
N MET A 127 7.60 2.94 9.58
CA MET A 127 7.01 1.91 10.45
C MET A 127 7.59 0.52 10.18
N TYR A 128 7.74 0.15 8.91
CA TYR A 128 8.28 -1.17 8.53
C TYR A 128 9.79 -1.28 8.74
N ARG A 129 10.54 -0.19 8.54
CA ARG A 129 11.97 -0.13 8.89
C ARG A 129 12.18 -0.34 10.40
N VAL A 130 11.37 0.33 11.22
CA VAL A 130 11.43 0.18 12.69
C VAL A 130 11.03 -1.22 13.13
N SER A 131 9.94 -1.77 12.58
CA SER A 131 9.48 -3.13 12.88
C SER A 131 10.51 -4.19 12.51
N SER A 132 11.15 -4.06 11.34
CA SER A 132 12.22 -4.97 10.90
C SER A 132 13.40 -4.95 11.86
N ASN A 133 13.84 -3.76 12.27
CA ASN A 133 14.94 -3.61 13.22
C ASN A 133 14.61 -4.19 14.61
N ALA A 134 13.37 -4.02 15.09
CA ALA A 134 12.92 -4.58 16.35
C ALA A 134 12.88 -6.12 16.29
N TYR A 135 12.37 -6.68 15.20
CA TYR A 135 12.33 -8.13 14.99
C TYR A 135 13.73 -8.75 14.91
N ILE A 136 14.66 -8.13 14.16
CA ILE A 136 16.05 -8.57 14.10
C ILE A 136 16.71 -8.53 15.48
N ARG A 137 16.51 -7.45 16.25
CA ARG A 137 17.04 -7.33 17.62
C ARG A 137 16.49 -8.42 18.53
N PHE A 138 15.19 -8.69 18.45
CA PHE A 138 14.54 -9.75 19.21
C PHE A 138 15.15 -11.13 18.88
N LEU A 139 15.29 -11.45 17.58
CA LEU A 139 15.92 -12.70 17.14
C LEU A 139 17.37 -12.82 17.65
N LEU A 140 18.16 -11.74 17.59
CA LEU A 140 19.52 -11.73 18.13
C LEU A 140 19.54 -11.98 19.64
N GLN A 141 18.65 -11.33 20.40
CA GLN A 141 18.55 -11.54 21.85
C GLN A 141 18.17 -12.98 22.18
N VAL A 142 17.20 -13.56 21.47
CA VAL A 142 16.82 -14.98 21.62
C VAL A 142 18.02 -15.87 21.29
N LEU A 143 18.75 -15.61 20.21
CA LEU A 143 19.95 -16.35 19.83
C LEU A 143 21.06 -16.27 20.90
N PHE A 144 21.32 -15.08 21.46
CA PHE A 144 22.32 -14.91 22.52
C PHE A 144 21.91 -15.57 23.84
N ASN A 145 20.60 -15.61 24.12
CA ASN A 145 20.07 -16.25 25.32
C ASN A 145 19.94 -17.78 25.18
N MET A 146 19.96 -18.31 23.96
CA MET A 146 20.17 -19.73 23.69
C MET A 146 21.64 -20.08 23.97
N LYS A 147 22.00 -20.16 25.26
CA LYS A 147 23.30 -20.64 25.71
C LYS A 147 23.46 -22.09 25.24
N TYR A 148 24.60 -22.42 24.64
CA TYR A 148 24.96 -23.79 24.30
C TYR A 148 25.14 -24.60 25.60
N ASP A 149 24.14 -25.40 25.97
CA ASP A 149 24.32 -26.47 26.96
C ASP A 149 25.16 -27.55 26.29
N GLY A 150 26.47 -27.38 26.39
CA GLY A 150 27.45 -28.39 26.01
C GLY A 150 27.38 -29.52 27.02
N ASN A 151 26.46 -30.45 26.81
CA ASN A 151 26.39 -31.72 27.51
C ASN A 151 26.61 -32.86 26.51
#